data_AF-A0A9E6EMV9-F1
#
_entry.id   AF-A0A9E6EMV9-F1
#
_cell.length_a   1.000
_cell.length_b   1.000
_cell.length_c   1.000
_cell.angle_alpha   90.00
_cell.angle_beta   90.00
_cell.angle_gamma   90.00
#
_symmetry.space_group_name_H-M   'P 1'
#
loop_
_entity.id
_entity.type
_entity.pdbx_description
1 polymer ?
#
loop_
_entity_poly.entity_id
_entity_poly.type
_entity_poly.pdbx_seq_one_letter_code
_entity_poly.pdbx_strand_id
1 'polypeptide(L)'
;RVRDTYSWDAHVGKYLKVIQRLLKRGRKQARRERADLDPVPGTSPFLHARAALICDLDGTLLGDRESLDQLLAWIREQRGALAFGVATGRKLDNALWALKTWGVPEPDVIISGIGTEIRYGFNRAHDQAWENHIRQGWRREDLASALKDVPGLRLQNHRRQGPFKLSYTVKPSRMPPLETLEATLHRAGLHANLVYSESRNLDVLPRCASKGHAVRYLAFKWGIPLDRFLVAGDSGNDRDMLLGDMLGIVVGNHSPELGQLRGRARVYFANQPCAAGILEGIRHYNLRFPLPLGFSSGPAQEARESEGLAWIG
;
A
#
# COMPACT_ATOMS: atom_id res chain seq x y z
N ARG A 1 -16.12 -33.99 55.78
CA ARG A 1 -15.95 -34.54 54.41
C ARG A 1 -16.16 -33.39 53.43
N VAL A 2 -15.08 -32.77 52.96
CA VAL A 2 -15.10 -31.60 52.08
C VAL A 2 -15.19 -32.13 50.64
N ARG A 3 -16.40 -32.20 50.10
CA ARG A 3 -16.62 -32.21 48.66
C ARG A 3 -17.13 -30.82 48.28
N ASP A 4 -16.73 -30.38 47.09
CA ASP A 4 -17.33 -29.31 46.30
C ASP A 4 -16.83 -27.88 46.58
N THR A 5 -15.73 -27.52 45.94
CA THR A 5 -15.52 -26.19 45.29
C THR A 5 -14.20 -26.17 44.50
N TYR A 6 -14.01 -27.12 43.57
CA TYR A 6 -13.06 -26.92 42.47
C TYR A 6 -13.85 -26.31 41.31
N SER A 7 -13.97 -24.98 41.29
CA SER A 7 -14.62 -24.27 40.18
C SER A 7 -13.70 -24.36 38.96
N TRP A 8 -14.12 -25.16 37.98
CA TRP A 8 -13.47 -25.26 36.68
C TRP A 8 -13.27 -23.88 36.03
N ASP A 9 -14.19 -22.94 36.26
CA ASP A 9 -14.09 -21.56 35.78
C ASP A 9 -12.87 -20.82 36.34
N ALA A 10 -12.56 -20.99 37.62
CA ALA A 10 -11.38 -20.39 38.24
C ALA A 10 -10.09 -20.98 37.65
N HIS A 11 -10.09 -22.28 37.34
CA HIS A 11 -8.97 -22.98 36.72
C HIS A 11 -8.76 -22.52 35.27
N VAL A 12 -9.82 -22.51 34.46
CA VAL A 12 -9.80 -22.03 33.06
C VAL A 12 -9.39 -20.56 32.99
N GLY A 13 -9.91 -19.71 33.87
CA GLY A 13 -9.53 -18.30 33.96
C GLY A 13 -8.04 -18.08 34.25
N LYS A 14 -7.42 -18.97 35.06
CA LYS A 14 -5.99 -18.95 35.33
C LYS A 14 -5.18 -19.35 34.10
N TYR A 15 -5.59 -20.40 33.39
CA TYR A 15 -4.95 -20.83 32.14
C TYR A 15 -5.04 -19.77 31.04
N LEU A 16 -6.22 -19.18 30.83
CA LEU A 16 -6.40 -18.09 29.85
C LEU A 16 -5.54 -16.88 30.16
N LYS A 17 -5.37 -16.50 31.44
CA LYS A 17 -4.46 -15.42 31.84
C LYS A 17 -3.00 -15.74 31.50
N VAL A 18 -2.56 -16.99 31.66
CA VAL A 18 -1.21 -17.42 31.29
C VAL A 18 -1.02 -17.38 29.78
N ILE A 19 -1.96 -17.92 29.01
CA ILE A 19 -1.94 -17.89 27.54
C ILE A 19 -1.92 -16.44 27.03
N GLN A 20 -2.75 -15.56 27.56
CA GLN A 20 -2.74 -14.14 27.19
C GLN A 20 -1.41 -13.45 27.51
N ARG A 21 -0.76 -13.79 28.64
CA ARG A 21 0.58 -13.26 28.96
C ARG A 21 1.65 -13.79 28.02
N LEU A 22 1.60 -15.07 27.66
CA LEU A 22 2.52 -15.68 26.71
C LEU A 22 2.36 -15.07 25.31
N LEU A 23 1.12 -14.89 24.84
CA LEU A 23 0.82 -14.18 23.60
C LEU A 23 1.29 -12.72 23.62
N LYS A 24 1.11 -12.01 24.74
CA LYS A 24 1.64 -10.65 24.92
C LYS A 24 3.17 -10.62 24.92
N ARG A 25 3.83 -11.59 25.56
CA ARG A 25 5.29 -11.75 25.53
C ARG A 25 5.80 -12.06 24.13
N GLY A 26 5.19 -13.02 23.43
CA GLY A 26 5.53 -13.35 22.05
C GLY A 26 5.36 -12.16 21.10
N ARG A 27 4.29 -11.37 21.25
CA ARG A 27 4.12 -10.10 20.50
C ARG A 27 5.19 -9.06 20.84
N LYS A 28 5.58 -8.93 22.11
CA LYS A 28 6.63 -7.99 22.54
C LYS A 28 8.01 -8.44 22.06
N GLN A 29 8.25 -9.75 22.01
CA GLN A 29 9.48 -10.36 21.55
C GLN A 29 9.60 -10.26 20.03
N ALA A 30 8.56 -10.62 19.26
CA ALA A 30 8.54 -10.39 17.81
C ALA A 30 8.65 -8.90 17.43
N ARG A 31 8.16 -7.99 18.28
CA ARG A 31 8.38 -6.54 18.13
C ARG A 31 9.82 -6.12 18.39
N ARG A 32 10.52 -6.78 19.33
CA ARG A 32 11.93 -6.54 19.63
C ARG A 32 12.83 -7.16 18.56
N GLU A 33 12.57 -8.39 18.15
CA GLU A 33 13.28 -9.06 17.06
C GLU A 33 13.16 -8.26 15.74
N ARG A 34 12.02 -7.63 15.47
CA ARG A 34 11.87 -6.69 14.34
C ARG A 34 12.58 -5.34 14.53
N ALA A 35 12.83 -4.93 15.77
CA ALA A 35 13.57 -3.71 16.07
C ALA A 35 15.09 -3.95 16.14
N ASP A 36 15.50 -5.16 16.51
CA ASP A 36 16.89 -5.63 16.56
C ASP A 36 17.37 -6.07 15.16
N LEU A 37 16.45 -6.40 14.25
CA LEU A 37 16.67 -6.39 12.81
C LEU A 37 16.70 -4.94 12.30
N ASP A 38 17.67 -4.15 12.76
CA ASP A 38 18.08 -2.96 12.02
C ASP A 38 18.41 -3.43 10.59
N PRO A 39 17.69 -2.97 9.55
CA PRO A 39 18.05 -3.36 8.19
C PRO A 39 19.42 -2.76 7.92
N VAL A 40 20.41 -3.62 7.69
CA VAL A 40 21.61 -3.26 6.94
C VAL A 40 21.13 -2.44 5.72
N PRO A 41 21.72 -1.29 5.41
CA PRO A 41 21.34 -0.53 4.23
C PRO A 41 21.35 -1.44 3.00
N GLY A 42 20.17 -1.81 2.49
CA GLY A 42 20.02 -2.70 1.34
C GLY A 42 19.31 -4.03 1.56
N THR A 43 19.04 -4.48 2.79
CA THR A 43 18.21 -5.68 3.04
C THR A 43 16.75 -5.33 3.35
N SER A 44 15.83 -6.13 2.81
CA SER A 44 14.38 -6.00 3.05
C SER A 44 14.08 -6.08 4.55
N PRO A 45 13.41 -5.09 5.17
CA PRO A 45 12.90 -5.24 6.54
C PRO A 45 11.79 -6.30 6.65
N PHE A 46 11.40 -6.91 5.52
CA PHE A 46 10.33 -7.88 5.38
C PHE A 46 10.85 -9.21 4.83
N LEU A 47 11.93 -9.75 5.39
CA LEU A 47 12.58 -11.02 5.01
C LEU A 47 11.64 -12.22 4.76
N HIS A 48 10.39 -12.17 5.26
CA HIS A 48 9.39 -13.22 5.11
C HIS A 48 8.16 -12.83 4.26
N ALA A 49 8.00 -11.55 3.90
CA ALA A 49 6.88 -11.14 3.07
C ALA A 49 7.04 -11.72 1.66
N ARG A 50 5.97 -12.34 1.16
CA ARG A 50 5.94 -12.99 -0.15
C ARG A 50 5.18 -12.16 -1.18
N ALA A 51 4.42 -11.17 -0.70
CA ALA A 51 3.60 -10.26 -1.47
C ALA A 51 3.45 -8.92 -0.74
N ALA A 52 2.96 -7.91 -1.45
CA ALA A 52 2.66 -6.60 -0.89
C ALA A 52 1.29 -6.11 -1.33
N LEU A 53 0.56 -5.44 -0.44
CA LEU A 53 -0.61 -4.64 -0.75
C LEU A 53 -0.25 -3.17 -0.55
N ILE A 54 -0.21 -2.39 -1.62
CA ILE A 54 0.02 -0.95 -1.58
C ILE A 54 -1.23 -0.24 -2.09
N CYS A 55 -1.86 0.59 -1.28
CA CYS A 55 -3.09 1.28 -1.67
C CYS A 55 -2.97 2.79 -1.53
N ASP A 56 -3.67 3.54 -2.39
CA ASP A 56 -3.93 4.94 -2.11
C ASP A 56 -4.79 5.11 -0.85
N LEU A 57 -4.69 6.28 -0.24
CA LEU A 57 -5.38 6.60 0.99
C LEU A 57 -6.80 7.13 0.73
N ASP A 58 -6.93 8.24 0.00
CA ASP A 58 -8.17 9.02 -0.04
C ASP A 58 -9.08 8.49 -1.16
N GLY A 59 -10.31 8.09 -0.86
CA GLY A 59 -11.19 7.51 -1.88
C GLY A 59 -10.81 6.08 -2.28
N THR A 60 -9.70 5.54 -1.78
CA THR A 60 -9.27 4.16 -1.99
C THR A 60 -9.27 3.38 -0.69
N LEU A 61 -8.31 3.57 0.22
CA LEU A 61 -8.34 2.88 1.52
C LEU A 61 -9.43 3.45 2.44
N LEU A 62 -9.59 4.78 2.43
CA LEU A 62 -10.49 5.53 3.30
C LEU A 62 -11.74 5.96 2.54
N GLY A 63 -12.86 6.04 3.25
CA GLY A 63 -14.14 6.53 2.72
C GLY A 63 -15.32 5.79 3.31
N ASP A 64 -15.15 4.50 3.61
CA ASP A 64 -16.13 3.68 4.31
C ASP A 64 -15.49 2.96 5.50
N ARG A 65 -16.08 3.12 6.70
CA ARG A 65 -15.51 2.58 7.94
C ARG A 65 -15.70 1.08 8.07
N GLU A 66 -16.87 0.57 7.69
CA GLU A 66 -17.19 -0.85 7.83
C GLU A 66 -16.28 -1.70 6.95
N SER A 67 -16.14 -1.33 5.68
CA SER A 67 -15.28 -2.03 4.73
C SER A 67 -13.81 -1.88 5.06
N LEU A 68 -13.40 -0.73 5.63
CA LEU A 68 -12.04 -0.54 6.13
C LEU A 68 -11.75 -1.54 7.27
N ASP A 69 -12.65 -1.69 8.24
CA ASP A 69 -12.45 -2.62 9.35
C ASP A 69 -12.35 -4.08 8.88
N GLN A 70 -13.15 -4.47 7.89
CA GLN A 70 -13.07 -5.78 7.23
C GLN A 70 -11.73 -5.98 6.52
N LEU A 71 -11.27 -4.99 5.76
CA LEU A 71 -9.97 -5.04 5.08
C LEU A 71 -8.82 -5.12 6.09
N LEU A 72 -8.88 -4.35 7.17
CA LEU A 72 -7.89 -4.40 8.24
C LEU A 72 -7.91 -5.72 9.01
N ALA A 73 -9.07 -6.39 9.14
CA ALA A 73 -9.14 -7.75 9.66
C ALA A 73 -8.40 -8.73 8.73
N TRP A 74 -8.69 -8.67 7.44
CA TRP A 74 -8.02 -9.51 6.45
C TRP A 74 -6.49 -9.27 6.42
N ILE A 75 -6.03 -8.02 6.39
CA ILE A 75 -4.58 -7.69 6.45
C ILE A 75 -3.94 -8.26 7.72
N ARG A 76 -4.66 -8.26 8.86
CA ARG A 76 -4.17 -8.85 10.11
C ARG A 76 -4.00 -10.36 10.02
N GLU A 77 -4.86 -11.06 9.29
CA GLU A 77 -4.77 -12.51 9.06
C GLU A 77 -3.57 -12.87 8.17
N GLN A 78 -3.20 -11.99 7.24
CA GLN A 78 -2.05 -12.19 6.34
C GLN A 78 -0.70 -11.74 6.93
N ARG A 79 -0.66 -11.37 8.22
CA ARG A 79 0.55 -10.87 8.88
C ARG A 79 1.71 -11.85 8.74
N GLY A 80 2.84 -11.34 8.25
CA GLY A 80 4.07 -12.10 8.05
C GLY A 80 4.26 -12.62 6.63
N ALA A 81 3.16 -12.84 5.88
CA ALA A 81 3.22 -13.21 4.47
C ALA A 81 2.97 -12.02 3.53
N LEU A 82 2.21 -11.01 3.99
CA LEU A 82 1.88 -9.79 3.26
C LEU A 82 2.52 -8.57 3.92
N ALA A 83 3.21 -7.75 3.14
CA ALA A 83 3.60 -6.39 3.52
C ALA A 83 2.45 -5.42 3.17
N PHE A 84 2.05 -4.57 4.10
CA PHE A 84 0.99 -3.58 3.90
C PHE A 84 1.57 -2.17 3.80
N GLY A 85 1.29 -1.47 2.71
CA GLY A 85 1.75 -0.11 2.49
C GLY A 85 0.65 0.83 1.99
N VAL A 86 0.93 2.11 2.13
CA VAL A 86 0.08 3.20 1.63
C VAL A 86 0.89 4.07 0.68
N ALA A 87 0.31 4.43 -0.47
CA ALA A 87 0.89 5.34 -1.44
C ALA A 87 -0.04 6.53 -1.71
N THR A 88 0.25 7.68 -1.11
CA THR A 88 -0.66 8.82 -1.07
C THR A 88 -0.07 10.10 -1.68
N GLY A 89 -0.96 10.95 -2.21
CA GLY A 89 -0.61 12.31 -2.60
C GLY A 89 -0.36 13.26 -1.41
N ARG A 90 -0.77 12.87 -0.19
CA ARG A 90 -0.56 13.64 1.04
C ARG A 90 0.92 13.72 1.42
N LYS A 91 1.28 14.79 2.11
CA LYS A 91 2.53 14.85 2.89
C LYS A 91 2.49 13.83 4.03
N LEU A 92 3.66 13.38 4.46
CA LEU A 92 3.82 12.37 5.50
C LEU A 92 3.00 12.67 6.77
N ASP A 93 3.14 13.85 7.35
CA ASP A 93 2.41 14.21 8.59
C ASP A 93 0.88 14.14 8.42
N ASN A 94 0.37 14.59 7.27
CA ASN A 94 -1.06 14.56 6.97
C ASN A 94 -1.57 13.14 6.69
N ALA A 95 -0.71 12.29 6.11
CA ALA A 95 -1.02 10.88 5.91
C ALA A 95 -1.09 10.15 7.25
N LEU A 96 -0.10 10.35 8.12
CA LEU A 96 -0.05 9.79 9.47
C LEU A 96 -1.23 10.23 10.33
N TRP A 97 -1.59 11.51 10.26
CA TRP A 97 -2.77 12.03 10.96
C TRP A 97 -4.05 11.35 10.47
N ALA A 98 -4.22 11.16 9.16
CA ALA A 98 -5.38 10.48 8.60
C ALA A 98 -5.44 9.00 9.01
N LEU A 99 -4.33 8.27 8.90
CA LEU A 99 -4.22 6.88 9.35
C LEU A 99 -4.63 6.73 10.82
N LYS A 100 -4.11 7.60 11.69
CA LYS A 100 -4.46 7.64 13.12
C LYS A 100 -5.96 7.92 13.34
N THR A 101 -6.51 8.88 12.61
CA THR A 101 -7.92 9.32 12.74
C THR A 101 -8.90 8.23 12.31
N TRP A 102 -8.51 7.43 11.32
CA TRP A 102 -9.31 6.33 10.80
C TRP A 102 -9.03 4.98 11.50
N GLY A 103 -8.12 4.95 12.48
CA GLY A 103 -7.78 3.73 13.23
C GLY A 103 -6.97 2.72 12.41
N VAL A 104 -6.37 3.14 11.30
CA VAL A 104 -5.51 2.29 10.47
C VAL A 104 -4.22 2.01 11.23
N PRO A 105 -3.84 0.74 11.45
CA PRO A 105 -2.55 0.41 12.05
C PRO A 105 -1.42 0.96 11.18
N GLU A 106 -0.31 1.33 11.80
CA GLU A 106 0.83 1.88 11.07
C GLU A 106 1.27 0.91 9.95
N PRO A 107 1.27 1.36 8.68
CA PRO A 107 1.71 0.54 7.57
C PRO A 107 3.18 0.16 7.67
N ASP A 108 3.55 -0.93 7.02
CA ASP A 108 4.93 -1.37 6.87
C ASP A 108 5.75 -0.36 6.05
N VAL A 109 5.10 0.30 5.07
CA VAL A 109 5.69 1.39 4.28
C VAL A 109 4.68 2.49 3.99
N ILE A 110 5.13 3.74 4.00
CA ILE A 110 4.37 4.90 3.55
C ILE A 110 5.14 5.57 2.42
N ILE A 111 4.50 5.67 1.26
CA ILE A 111 4.94 6.45 0.12
C ILE A 111 4.13 7.74 0.13
N SER A 112 4.76 8.87 0.47
CA SER A 112 4.11 10.18 0.56
C SER A 112 4.47 11.08 -0.63
N GLY A 113 3.66 12.12 -0.83
CA GLY A 113 3.92 13.14 -1.85
C GLY A 113 3.87 12.63 -3.29
N ILE A 114 3.09 11.59 -3.58
CA ILE A 114 3.03 10.94 -4.91
C ILE A 114 4.38 10.30 -5.27
N GLY A 115 5.00 9.60 -4.32
CA GLY A 115 6.25 8.88 -4.60
C GLY A 115 7.53 9.65 -4.34
N THR A 116 7.45 10.85 -3.76
CA THR A 116 8.65 11.68 -3.51
C THR A 116 9.36 11.36 -2.20
N GLU A 117 8.73 10.58 -1.32
CA GLU A 117 9.29 10.23 -0.02
C GLU A 117 8.80 8.82 0.36
N ILE A 118 9.72 8.00 0.88
CA ILE A 118 9.43 6.64 1.35
C ILE A 118 9.87 6.54 2.81
N ARG A 119 8.97 6.04 3.66
CA ARG A 119 9.18 5.83 5.09
C ARG A 119 8.81 4.41 5.48
N TYR A 120 9.65 3.78 6.31
CA TYR A 120 9.42 2.40 6.76
C TYR A 120 9.01 2.33 8.24
N GLY A 121 7.95 1.56 8.50
CA GLY A 121 7.54 1.07 9.80
C GLY A 121 7.41 2.12 10.91
N PHE A 122 7.45 1.63 12.16
CA PHE A 122 7.23 2.41 13.39
C PHE A 122 8.28 3.50 13.63
N ASN A 123 9.55 3.23 13.28
CA ASN A 123 10.63 4.19 13.44
C ASN A 123 10.62 5.25 12.32
N ARG A 124 9.74 5.09 11.31
CA ARG A 124 9.60 6.01 10.16
C ARG A 124 10.95 6.28 9.52
N ALA A 125 11.73 5.21 9.39
CA ALA A 125 13.07 5.27 8.82
C ALA A 125 12.97 5.81 7.40
N HIS A 126 13.75 6.84 7.12
CA HIS A 126 13.78 7.49 5.82
C HIS A 126 14.54 6.64 4.80
N ASP A 127 13.98 6.46 3.60
CA ASP A 127 14.73 5.85 2.52
C ASP A 127 15.67 6.85 1.82
N GLN A 128 16.88 6.99 2.36
CA GLN A 128 17.87 7.91 1.80
C GLN A 128 18.30 7.54 0.38
N ALA A 129 18.31 6.23 0.06
CA ALA A 129 18.69 5.77 -1.28
C ALA A 129 17.65 6.19 -2.32
N TRP A 130 16.36 6.10 -1.99
CA TRP A 130 15.27 6.60 -2.83
C TRP A 130 15.35 8.12 -3.01
N GLU A 131 15.56 8.87 -1.93
CA GLU A 131 15.68 10.33 -2.02
C GLU A 131 16.85 10.73 -2.94
N ASN A 132 18.01 10.09 -2.77
CA ASN A 132 19.17 10.35 -3.62
C ASN A 132 18.91 9.98 -5.08
N HIS A 133 18.15 8.91 -5.34
CA HIS A 133 17.77 8.50 -6.68
C HIS A 133 16.89 9.56 -7.38
N ILE A 134 15.82 10.02 -6.72
CA ILE A 134 14.90 11.01 -7.32
C ILE A 134 15.48 12.42 -7.39
N ARG A 135 16.51 12.73 -6.58
CA ARG A 135 17.16 14.05 -6.56
C ARG A 135 17.90 14.36 -7.86
N GLN A 136 18.32 13.33 -8.61
CA GLN A 136 19.14 13.50 -9.80
C GLN A 136 18.43 14.34 -10.87
N GLY A 137 19.05 15.45 -11.27
CA GLY A 137 18.51 16.36 -12.29
C GLY A 137 17.29 17.19 -11.86
N TRP A 138 16.88 17.12 -10.60
CA TRP A 138 15.74 17.88 -10.10
C TRP A 138 16.09 19.37 -9.92
N ARG A 139 15.49 20.23 -10.74
CA ARG A 139 15.69 21.69 -10.75
C ARG A 139 14.40 22.42 -10.40
N ARG A 140 14.04 22.38 -9.12
CA ARG A 140 12.75 22.85 -8.61
C ARG A 140 12.44 24.29 -9.00
N GLU A 141 13.35 25.21 -8.71
CA GLU A 141 13.13 26.65 -8.88
C GLU A 141 12.99 27.00 -10.37
N ASP A 142 13.80 26.37 -11.22
CA ASP A 142 13.73 26.54 -12.67
C ASP A 142 12.43 26.00 -13.25
N LEU A 143 11.94 24.84 -12.77
CA LEU A 143 10.64 24.29 -13.13
C LEU A 143 9.49 25.21 -12.70
N ALA A 144 9.56 25.75 -11.47
CA ALA A 144 8.56 26.69 -10.97
C ALA A 144 8.55 27.98 -11.81
N SER A 145 9.73 28.46 -12.21
CA SER A 145 9.85 29.64 -13.06
C SER A 145 9.32 29.39 -14.47
N ALA A 146 9.63 28.24 -15.08
CA ALA A 146 9.16 27.88 -16.42
C ALA A 146 7.64 27.72 -16.49
N LEU A 147 7.00 27.30 -15.39
CA LEU A 147 5.55 27.10 -15.31
C LEU A 147 4.78 28.32 -14.78
N LYS A 148 5.47 29.39 -14.37
CA LYS A 148 4.86 30.55 -13.71
C LYS A 148 3.77 31.22 -14.55
N ASP A 149 4.03 31.39 -15.84
CA ASP A 149 3.17 32.15 -16.76
C ASP A 149 2.29 31.25 -17.64
N VAL A 150 2.26 29.94 -17.35
CA VAL A 150 1.41 28.99 -18.10
C VAL A 150 -0.07 29.29 -17.79
N PRO A 151 -0.89 29.58 -18.81
CA PRO A 151 -2.31 29.85 -18.60
C PRO A 151 -3.02 28.68 -17.92
N GLY A 152 -3.92 29.00 -16.99
CA GLY A 152 -4.71 27.99 -16.30
C GLY A 152 -4.01 27.27 -15.15
N LEU A 153 -2.70 27.47 -14.93
CA LEU A 153 -1.99 26.97 -13.75
C LEU A 153 -1.94 28.01 -12.64
N ARG A 154 -2.20 27.59 -11.40
CA ARG A 154 -2.01 28.41 -10.20
C ARG A 154 -1.32 27.59 -9.12
N LEU A 155 -0.16 28.05 -8.65
CA LEU A 155 0.57 27.36 -7.60
C LEU A 155 -0.30 27.20 -6.34
N GLN A 156 -0.34 25.98 -5.79
CA GLN A 156 -1.10 25.68 -4.57
C GLN A 156 -0.37 26.19 -3.31
N ASN A 157 -1.08 26.26 -2.19
CA ASN A 157 -0.55 26.67 -0.89
C ASN A 157 0.74 25.90 -0.51
N HIS A 158 1.67 26.56 0.19
CA HIS A 158 2.94 25.98 0.66
C HIS A 158 2.78 24.63 1.39
N ARG A 159 1.63 24.40 2.05
CA ARG A 159 1.30 23.12 2.72
C ARG A 159 1.23 21.93 1.76
N ARG A 160 0.99 22.15 0.46
CA ARG A 160 0.97 21.10 -0.56
C ARG A 160 2.27 20.98 -1.35
N GLN A 161 3.20 21.92 -1.17
CA GLN A 161 4.52 21.93 -1.80
C GLN A 161 5.52 21.12 -0.96
N GLY A 162 6.47 20.40 -1.57
CA GLY A 162 7.56 19.72 -0.85
C GLY A 162 8.87 19.80 -1.63
N PRO A 163 10.04 19.43 -1.09
CA PRO A 163 11.33 19.61 -1.78
C PRO A 163 11.36 19.05 -3.21
N PHE A 164 10.74 17.88 -3.40
CA PHE A 164 10.64 17.17 -4.69
C PHE A 164 9.24 17.26 -5.33
N LYS A 165 8.45 18.30 -5.00
CA LYS A 165 7.06 18.41 -5.47
C LYS A 165 6.59 19.84 -5.65
N LEU A 166 6.14 20.20 -6.85
CA LEU A 166 5.36 21.41 -7.11
C LEU A 166 3.91 21.05 -7.44
N SER A 167 2.95 21.60 -6.70
CA SER A 167 1.52 21.35 -6.94
C SER A 167 0.83 22.61 -7.46
N TYR A 168 0.02 22.46 -8.52
CA TYR A 168 -0.76 23.52 -9.14
C TYR A 168 -2.25 23.15 -9.17
N THR A 169 -3.12 24.13 -8.95
CA THR A 169 -4.54 24.05 -9.31
C THR A 169 -4.67 24.39 -10.79
N VAL A 170 -5.45 23.58 -11.51
CA VAL A 170 -5.66 23.68 -12.95
C VAL A 170 -7.04 24.25 -13.24
N LYS A 171 -7.11 25.16 -14.22
CA LYS A 171 -8.35 25.51 -14.93
C LYS A 171 -8.32 24.80 -16.30
N PRO A 172 -9.04 23.68 -16.48
CA PRO A 172 -8.91 22.84 -17.68
C PRO A 172 -9.14 23.58 -18.99
N SER A 173 -10.07 24.54 -19.02
CA SER A 173 -10.38 25.34 -20.21
C SER A 173 -9.27 26.28 -20.67
N ARG A 174 -8.22 26.50 -19.87
CA ARG A 174 -7.12 27.40 -20.19
C ARG A 174 -5.75 26.71 -20.20
N MET A 175 -5.64 25.53 -19.61
CA MET A 175 -4.38 24.82 -19.53
C MET A 175 -4.03 24.24 -20.91
N PRO A 176 -2.81 24.45 -21.42
CA PRO A 176 -2.32 23.71 -22.57
C PRO A 176 -2.38 22.20 -22.32
N PRO A 177 -2.48 21.37 -23.37
CA PRO A 177 -2.33 19.92 -23.24
C PRO A 177 -1.03 19.54 -22.53
N LEU A 178 -1.02 18.43 -21.78
CA LEU A 178 0.15 18.02 -21.00
C LEU A 178 1.39 17.85 -21.89
N GLU A 179 1.21 17.33 -23.10
CA GLU A 179 2.27 17.12 -24.09
C GLU A 179 2.95 18.45 -24.47
N THR A 180 2.19 19.55 -24.49
CA THR A 180 2.73 20.90 -24.77
C THR A 180 3.55 21.42 -23.60
N LEU A 181 3.13 21.14 -22.37
CA LEU A 181 3.89 21.48 -21.16
C LEU A 181 5.20 20.69 -21.12
N GLU A 182 5.13 19.37 -21.35
CA GLU A 182 6.31 18.50 -21.42
C GLU A 182 7.30 18.97 -22.49
N ALA A 183 6.83 19.27 -23.70
CA ALA A 183 7.67 19.79 -24.78
C ALA A 183 8.31 21.15 -24.43
N THR A 184 7.62 21.99 -23.67
CA THR A 184 8.15 23.28 -23.22
C THR A 184 9.24 23.11 -22.17
N LEU A 185 9.03 22.25 -21.18
CA LEU A 185 10.05 21.91 -20.20
C LEU A 185 11.27 21.25 -20.86
N HIS A 186 11.04 20.33 -21.79
CA HIS A 186 12.09 19.64 -22.53
C HIS A 186 12.97 20.62 -23.33
N ARG A 187 12.37 21.60 -24.03
CA ARG A 187 13.12 22.65 -24.75
C ARG A 187 13.96 23.53 -23.82
N ALA A 188 13.54 23.70 -22.58
CA ALA A 188 14.29 24.42 -21.54
C ALA A 188 15.37 23.55 -20.86
N GLY A 189 15.56 22.29 -21.28
CA GLY A 189 16.48 21.36 -20.62
C GLY A 189 16.01 20.95 -19.22
N LEU A 190 14.72 21.07 -18.94
CA LEU A 190 14.11 20.70 -17.66
C LEU A 190 13.34 19.38 -17.83
N HIS A 191 13.63 18.44 -16.95
CA HIS A 191 13.01 17.12 -16.96
C HIS A 191 12.20 16.92 -15.68
N ALA A 192 10.92 16.65 -15.82
CA ALA A 192 10.00 16.39 -14.73
C ALA A 192 8.96 15.36 -15.15
N ASN A 193 8.38 14.70 -14.17
CA ASN A 193 7.17 13.90 -14.33
C ASN A 193 5.95 14.77 -14.03
N LEU A 194 5.02 14.89 -14.98
CA LEU A 194 3.79 15.66 -14.85
C LEU A 194 2.62 14.72 -14.53
N VAL A 195 2.03 14.88 -13.35
CA VAL A 195 0.92 14.05 -12.88
C VAL A 195 -0.34 14.89 -12.78
N TYR A 196 -1.29 14.67 -13.69
CA TYR A 196 -2.61 15.28 -13.66
C TYR A 196 -3.61 14.38 -12.95
N SER A 197 -4.39 14.94 -12.01
CA SER A 197 -5.34 14.16 -11.21
C SER A 197 -6.59 14.97 -10.81
N GLU A 198 -7.69 14.25 -10.62
CA GLU A 198 -9.00 14.78 -10.21
C GLU A 198 -9.50 15.93 -11.10
N SER A 199 -9.05 15.97 -12.35
CA SER A 199 -9.38 17.00 -13.34
C SER A 199 -9.07 18.44 -12.90
N ARG A 200 -8.25 18.64 -11.86
CA ARG A 200 -8.03 19.95 -11.24
C ARG A 200 -6.65 20.14 -10.61
N ASN A 201 -5.84 19.09 -10.49
CA ASN A 201 -4.51 19.15 -9.90
C ASN A 201 -3.46 18.76 -10.94
N LEU A 202 -2.38 19.53 -11.00
CA LEU A 202 -1.16 19.17 -11.71
C LEU A 202 -0.01 19.16 -10.72
N ASP A 203 0.61 18.00 -10.54
CA ASP A 203 1.79 17.82 -9.73
C ASP A 203 3.01 17.62 -10.63
N VAL A 204 4.07 18.38 -10.35
CA VAL A 204 5.37 18.30 -11.03
C VAL A 204 6.35 17.67 -10.06
N LEU A 205 6.90 16.52 -10.45
CA LEU A 205 7.77 15.69 -9.65
C LEU A 205 9.09 15.45 -10.40
N PRO A 206 10.15 14.97 -9.73
CA PRO A 206 11.31 14.44 -10.44
C PRO A 206 10.90 13.39 -11.47
N ARG A 207 11.66 13.30 -12.57
CA ARG A 207 11.34 12.37 -13.68
C ARG A 207 11.15 10.93 -13.24
N CYS A 208 11.93 10.47 -12.26
CA CYS A 208 11.88 9.11 -11.73
C CYS A 208 10.96 8.95 -10.51
N ALA A 209 10.20 10.00 -10.13
CA ALA A 209 9.33 9.99 -8.96
C ALA A 209 7.87 9.87 -9.37
N SER A 210 7.22 8.85 -8.82
CA SER A 210 5.78 8.63 -8.87
C SER A 210 5.42 7.49 -7.91
N LYS A 211 4.12 7.23 -7.67
CA LYS A 211 3.70 6.10 -6.83
C LYS A 211 4.17 4.78 -7.43
N GLY A 212 3.99 4.58 -8.73
CA GLY A 212 4.42 3.36 -9.42
C GLY A 212 5.92 3.18 -9.51
N HIS A 213 6.73 4.23 -9.65
CA HIS A 213 8.19 4.09 -9.57
C HIS A 213 8.63 3.72 -8.14
N ALA A 214 8.02 4.33 -7.12
CA ALA A 214 8.30 3.98 -5.72
C ALA A 214 7.94 2.52 -5.42
N VAL A 215 6.78 2.03 -5.89
CA VAL A 215 6.39 0.62 -5.72
C VAL A 215 7.36 -0.33 -6.43
N ARG A 216 7.80 0.00 -7.66
CA ARG A 216 8.80 -0.81 -8.38
C ARG A 216 10.16 -0.83 -7.68
N TYR A 217 10.58 0.30 -7.12
CA TYR A 217 11.78 0.38 -6.29
C TYR A 217 11.66 -0.51 -5.05
N LEU A 218 10.50 -0.50 -4.37
CA LEU A 218 10.24 -1.40 -3.25
C LEU A 218 10.23 -2.86 -3.66
N ALA A 219 9.65 -3.21 -4.80
CA ALA A 219 9.65 -4.58 -5.32
C ALA A 219 11.08 -5.11 -5.52
N PHE A 220 11.92 -4.30 -6.15
CA PHE A 220 13.35 -4.60 -6.30
C PHE A 220 14.05 -4.74 -4.94
N LYS A 221 13.90 -3.74 -4.06
CA LYS A 221 14.55 -3.70 -2.75
C LYS A 221 14.11 -4.83 -1.82
N TRP A 222 12.86 -5.26 -1.91
CA TRP A 222 12.31 -6.32 -1.08
C TRP A 222 12.51 -7.72 -1.66
N GLY A 223 12.96 -7.84 -2.91
CA GLY A 223 13.06 -9.12 -3.62
C GLY A 223 11.70 -9.78 -3.84
N ILE A 224 10.62 -8.98 -3.87
CA ILE A 224 9.26 -9.47 -4.11
C ILE A 224 8.93 -9.20 -5.59
N PRO A 225 8.59 -10.23 -6.39
CA PRO A 225 8.21 -10.05 -7.79
C PRO A 225 7.00 -9.10 -7.95
N LEU A 226 6.98 -8.31 -9.02
CA LEU A 226 5.90 -7.33 -9.29
C LEU A 226 4.53 -7.99 -9.42
N ASP A 227 4.45 -9.23 -9.91
CA ASP A 227 3.20 -9.98 -9.99
C ASP A 227 2.64 -10.41 -8.62
N ARG A 228 3.36 -10.13 -7.53
CA ARG A 228 2.91 -10.28 -6.14
C ARG A 228 2.70 -8.95 -5.43
N PHE A 229 2.74 -7.83 -6.17
CA PHE A 229 2.28 -6.53 -5.69
C PHE A 229 0.83 -6.33 -6.12
N LEU A 230 -0.04 -6.31 -5.11
CA LEU A 230 -1.39 -5.83 -5.25
C LEU A 230 -1.41 -4.32 -5.01
N VAL A 231 -1.93 -3.58 -5.96
CA VAL A 231 -1.96 -2.12 -5.91
C VAL A 231 -3.38 -1.61 -6.12
N ALA A 232 -3.82 -0.64 -5.32
CA ALA A 232 -5.17 -0.11 -5.40
C ALA A 232 -5.19 1.42 -5.46
N GLY A 233 -6.05 1.99 -6.28
CA GLY A 233 -6.18 3.44 -6.46
C GLY A 233 -7.49 3.87 -7.13
N ASP A 234 -7.73 5.18 -7.16
CA ASP A 234 -8.98 5.77 -7.64
C ASP A 234 -8.76 6.96 -8.61
N SER A 235 -7.56 7.53 -8.66
CA SER A 235 -7.30 8.79 -9.37
C SER A 235 -6.14 8.73 -10.37
N GLY A 236 -6.00 9.77 -11.21
CA GLY A 236 -4.91 9.86 -12.19
C GLY A 236 -3.49 9.74 -11.60
N ASN A 237 -3.29 10.08 -10.32
CA ASN A 237 -1.98 9.95 -9.66
C ASN A 237 -1.63 8.50 -9.26
N ASP A 238 -2.57 7.57 -9.41
CA ASP A 238 -2.42 6.13 -9.16
C ASP A 238 -2.15 5.35 -10.46
N ARG A 239 -2.37 5.98 -11.61
CA ARG A 239 -2.37 5.34 -12.94
C ARG A 239 -1.11 4.50 -13.18
N ASP A 240 0.04 4.98 -12.75
CA ASP A 240 1.35 4.39 -13.03
C ASP A 240 1.71 3.21 -12.11
N MET A 241 1.14 3.15 -10.90
CA MET A 241 1.20 1.95 -10.06
C MET A 241 0.17 0.92 -10.53
N LEU A 242 -1.02 1.35 -10.96
CA LEU A 242 -2.08 0.47 -11.46
C LEU A 242 -1.72 -0.20 -12.80
N LEU A 243 -0.84 0.42 -13.59
CA LEU A 243 -0.41 -0.08 -14.89
C LEU A 243 0.90 -0.87 -14.80
N GLY A 244 0.97 -2.01 -15.50
CA GLY A 244 2.19 -2.81 -15.70
C GLY A 244 2.04 -4.24 -15.20
N ASP A 245 3.11 -4.78 -14.60
CA ASP A 245 3.18 -6.18 -14.16
C ASP A 245 2.55 -6.42 -12.77
N MET A 246 2.19 -5.35 -12.07
CA MET A 246 1.47 -5.41 -10.79
C MET A 246 0.01 -5.83 -10.98
N LEU A 247 -0.62 -6.31 -9.91
CA LEU A 247 -2.04 -6.61 -9.87
C LEU A 247 -2.80 -5.34 -9.47
N GLY A 248 -3.33 -4.61 -10.45
CA GLY A 248 -4.03 -3.35 -10.23
C GLY A 248 -5.49 -3.54 -9.85
N ILE A 249 -5.97 -2.78 -8.87
CA ILE A 249 -7.38 -2.66 -8.48
C ILE A 249 -7.79 -1.20 -8.62
N VAL A 250 -8.74 -0.93 -9.51
CA VAL A 250 -9.42 0.35 -9.61
C VAL A 250 -10.73 0.25 -8.83
N VAL A 251 -10.89 1.05 -7.77
CA VAL A 251 -12.09 0.99 -6.92
C VAL A 251 -13.32 1.62 -7.61
N GLY A 252 -14.52 1.25 -7.19
CA GLY A 252 -15.78 1.61 -7.86
C GLY A 252 -16.04 3.13 -7.94
N ASN A 253 -15.53 3.90 -6.99
CA ASN A 253 -15.63 5.37 -6.96
C ASN A 253 -14.45 6.10 -7.66
N HIS A 254 -13.75 5.43 -8.58
CA HIS A 254 -12.65 6.02 -9.33
C HIS A 254 -13.07 7.22 -10.19
N SER A 255 -12.10 8.10 -10.42
CA SER A 255 -12.19 9.19 -11.37
C SER A 255 -12.23 8.71 -12.83
N PRO A 256 -12.85 9.48 -13.75
CA PRO A 256 -12.91 9.12 -15.18
C PRO A 256 -11.54 8.95 -15.85
N GLU A 257 -10.50 9.58 -15.31
CA GLU A 257 -9.12 9.53 -15.80
C GLU A 257 -8.57 8.10 -15.88
N LEU A 258 -9.00 7.23 -14.97
CA LEU A 258 -8.60 5.82 -14.96
C LEU A 258 -9.34 4.96 -15.96
N GLY A 259 -10.38 5.48 -16.65
CA GLY A 259 -11.17 4.72 -17.61
C GLY A 259 -10.35 4.10 -18.75
N GLN A 260 -9.21 4.72 -19.12
CA GLN A 260 -8.28 4.19 -20.13
C GLN A 260 -7.59 2.89 -19.73
N LEU A 261 -7.64 2.50 -18.45
CA LEU A 261 -7.06 1.26 -17.96
C LEU A 261 -8.01 0.05 -18.15
N ARG A 262 -9.27 0.27 -18.54
CA ARG A 262 -10.23 -0.82 -18.78
C ARG A 262 -9.71 -1.78 -19.86
N GLY A 263 -9.88 -3.07 -19.62
CA GLY A 263 -9.45 -4.13 -20.54
C GLY A 263 -7.97 -4.49 -20.47
N ARG A 264 -7.17 -3.85 -19.61
CA ARG A 264 -5.78 -4.26 -19.36
C ARG A 264 -5.77 -5.55 -18.53
N ALA A 265 -4.97 -6.54 -18.96
CA ALA A 265 -5.01 -7.91 -18.43
C ALA A 265 -4.80 -8.04 -16.92
N ARG A 266 -4.05 -7.12 -16.29
CA ARG A 266 -3.73 -7.13 -14.86
C ARG A 266 -4.39 -5.99 -14.08
N VAL A 267 -5.45 -5.42 -14.64
CA VAL A 267 -6.21 -4.34 -13.98
C VAL A 267 -7.66 -4.77 -13.82
N TYR A 268 -8.07 -4.89 -12.56
CA TYR A 268 -9.43 -5.20 -12.17
C TYR A 268 -10.17 -3.92 -11.81
N PHE A 269 -11.34 -3.71 -12.40
CA PHE A 269 -12.25 -2.63 -12.02
C PHE A 269 -13.30 -3.19 -11.08
N ALA A 270 -13.21 -2.83 -9.81
CA ALA A 270 -14.17 -3.22 -8.80
C ALA A 270 -15.48 -2.46 -8.97
N ASN A 271 -16.59 -3.10 -8.60
CA ASN A 271 -17.89 -2.45 -8.52
C ASN A 271 -18.05 -1.68 -7.21
N GLN A 272 -17.43 -2.19 -6.14
CA GLN A 272 -17.52 -1.58 -4.81
C GLN A 272 -16.52 -0.41 -4.64
N PRO A 273 -16.90 0.64 -3.89
CA PRO A 273 -16.02 1.78 -3.63
C PRO A 273 -15.00 1.46 -2.52
N CYS A 274 -13.98 2.29 -2.43
CA CYS A 274 -13.03 2.35 -1.31
C CYS A 274 -12.48 0.94 -0.91
N ALA A 275 -12.35 0.68 0.39
CA ALA A 275 -11.84 -0.58 0.93
C ALA A 275 -12.66 -1.82 0.52
N ALA A 276 -13.96 -1.67 0.24
CA ALA A 276 -14.78 -2.77 -0.29
C ALA A 276 -14.33 -3.16 -1.70
N GLY A 277 -13.96 -2.18 -2.54
CA GLY A 277 -13.38 -2.43 -3.86
C GLY A 277 -12.04 -3.15 -3.79
N ILE A 278 -11.21 -2.83 -2.79
CA ILE A 278 -9.97 -3.55 -2.53
C ILE A 278 -10.27 -5.02 -2.18
N LEU A 279 -11.21 -5.27 -1.27
CA LEU A 279 -11.63 -6.63 -0.89
C LEU A 279 -12.18 -7.42 -2.08
N GLU A 280 -12.98 -6.77 -2.94
CA GLU A 280 -13.48 -7.36 -4.18
C GLU A 280 -12.33 -7.77 -5.11
N GLY A 281 -11.36 -6.88 -5.33
CA GLY A 281 -10.18 -7.16 -6.15
C GLY A 281 -9.28 -8.25 -5.56
N ILE A 282 -9.10 -8.31 -4.24
CA ILE A 282 -8.38 -9.40 -3.55
C ILE A 282 -9.03 -10.75 -3.88
N ARG A 283 -10.37 -10.83 -3.83
CA ARG A 283 -11.11 -12.06 -4.17
C ARG A 283 -10.97 -12.39 -5.66
N HIS A 284 -11.04 -11.40 -6.55
CA HIS A 284 -10.89 -11.59 -7.98
C HIS A 284 -9.55 -12.25 -8.35
N TYR A 285 -8.44 -11.75 -7.78
CA TYR A 285 -7.12 -12.33 -8.01
C TYR A 285 -6.88 -13.65 -7.25
N ASN A 286 -7.88 -14.14 -6.50
CA ASN A 286 -7.84 -15.38 -5.70
C ASN A 286 -6.55 -15.50 -4.87
N LEU A 287 -6.12 -14.40 -4.25
CA LEU A 287 -4.86 -14.36 -3.53
C LEU A 287 -4.96 -15.21 -2.25
N ARG A 288 -4.34 -16.39 -2.30
CA ARG A 288 -4.05 -17.22 -1.13
C ARG A 288 -2.55 -17.15 -0.86
N PHE A 289 -2.15 -16.43 0.18
CA PHE A 289 -0.76 -16.44 0.60
C PHE A 289 -0.49 -17.73 1.39
N PRO A 290 0.41 -18.61 0.95
CA PRO A 290 0.73 -19.81 1.73
C PRO A 290 1.38 -19.41 3.06
N LEU A 291 0.92 -20.02 4.15
CA LEU A 291 1.53 -19.94 5.47
C LEU A 291 3.02 -20.34 5.41
N PRO A 292 3.85 -19.88 6.36
CA PRO A 292 5.25 -20.31 6.45
C PRO A 292 5.32 -21.83 6.49
N LEU A 293 6.17 -22.43 5.64
CA LEU A 293 6.54 -23.84 5.77
C LEU A 293 7.13 -24.03 7.17
N GLY A 294 6.37 -24.69 8.05
CA GLY A 294 6.70 -24.82 9.47
C GLY A 294 5.51 -25.12 10.38
N PHE A 295 4.27 -24.87 9.94
CA PHE A 295 3.06 -25.36 10.59
C PHE A 295 2.34 -26.37 9.69
N SER A 296 2.87 -27.60 9.63
CA SER A 296 2.03 -28.74 9.26
C SER A 296 1.05 -28.97 10.40
N SER A 297 -0.25 -28.71 10.17
CA SER A 297 -1.27 -29.41 10.92
C SER A 297 -1.05 -30.91 10.71
N GLY A 298 -0.98 -31.66 11.82
CA GLY A 298 -0.75 -33.10 11.84
C GLY A 298 -1.75 -33.92 11.01
N PRO A 299 -1.53 -35.24 10.93
CA PRO A 299 -2.01 -36.06 9.83
C PRO A 299 -3.53 -36.10 9.77
N ALA A 300 -4.06 -35.97 8.55
CA ALA A 300 -5.43 -36.30 8.25
C ALA A 300 -5.66 -37.77 8.65
N GLN A 301 -6.57 -38.00 9.61
CA GLN A 301 -7.11 -39.32 9.88
C GLN A 301 -7.84 -39.81 8.63
N GLU A 302 -7.30 -40.84 8.00
CA GLU A 302 -8.06 -41.72 7.12
C GLU A 302 -9.13 -42.42 7.97
N ALA A 303 -10.37 -41.95 7.88
CA ALA A 303 -11.53 -42.79 8.16
C ALA A 303 -11.80 -43.63 6.91
N ARG A 304 -11.19 -44.83 6.86
CA ARG A 304 -11.72 -45.90 6.00
C ARG A 304 -12.69 -46.71 6.84
N GLU A 305 -13.95 -46.62 6.44
CA GLU A 305 -15.05 -47.43 6.92
C GLU A 305 -14.71 -48.91 6.77
N SER A 306 -14.77 -49.63 7.88
CA SER A 306 -14.74 -51.08 7.93
C SER A 306 -16.17 -51.63 7.88
N GLU A 307 -16.33 -52.58 6.97
CA GLU A 307 -17.20 -53.75 7.07
C GLU A 307 -18.66 -53.64 6.63
N GLY A 308 -18.94 -54.45 5.61
CA GLY A 308 -20.17 -55.23 5.56
C GLY A 308 -20.63 -55.50 4.15
N LEU A 309 -20.11 -56.56 3.50
CA LEU A 309 -20.92 -57.46 2.68
C LEU A 309 -20.13 -58.73 2.37
N ALA A 310 -20.76 -59.83 2.77
CA ALA A 310 -20.28 -61.19 2.71
C ALA A 310 -20.44 -61.84 1.33
N TRP A 311 -19.78 -63.00 1.20
CA TRP A 311 -20.18 -64.23 0.47
C TRP A 311 -19.34 -64.67 -0.74
N ILE A 312 -18.69 -65.83 -0.51
CA ILE A 312 -18.54 -67.05 -1.37
C ILE A 312 -17.57 -67.01 -2.54
N GLY A 313 -16.62 -67.94 -2.52
CA GLY A 313 -15.83 -68.39 -3.65
C GLY A 313 -14.46 -68.90 -3.25
#